data_AF-A0A4Q4BPY1-F1
#
_entry.id   AF-A0A4Q4BPY1-F1
#
_cell.length_a   1.000
_cell.length_b   1.000
_cell.length_c   1.000
_cell.angle_alpha   90.00
_cell.angle_beta   90.00
_cell.angle_gamma   90.00
#
_symmetry.space_group_name_H-M   'P 1'
#
loop_
_entity.id
_entity.type
_entity.pdbx_description
1 polymer ?
#
loop_
_entity_poly.entity_id
_entity_poly.type
_entity_poly.pdbx_seq_one_letter_code
_entity_poly.pdbx_strand_id
1 'polypeptide(L)'
;MSDVTATAPLQQDLSEVSDWVTLLKPRVISLVVLTGVVGLLVAPGHLHPTLAIAAVLCIALGAGAAGAINMWYDRDIDAVVPHV
;
A
#
# COMPACT_ATOMS: atom_id res chain seq x y z
N MET A 1 1.94 40.05 30.33
CA MET A 1 1.74 38.60 30.53
C MET A 1 0.34 38.26 30.08
N SER A 2 0.16 37.99 28.78
CA SER A 2 -1.08 37.41 28.22
C SER A 2 -0.97 37.36 26.70
N ASP A 3 0.00 36.60 26.19
CA ASP A 3 -0.12 36.06 24.83
C ASP A 3 -0.92 34.77 24.97
N VAL A 4 -2.22 34.86 24.69
CA VAL A 4 -3.09 33.69 24.55
C VAL A 4 -2.55 32.93 23.35
N THR A 5 -1.78 31.88 23.61
CA THR A 5 -1.44 30.85 22.64
C THR A 5 -2.76 30.34 22.07
N ALA A 6 -3.12 30.81 20.88
CA ALA A 6 -4.20 30.23 20.11
C ALA A 6 -3.82 28.76 19.87
N THR A 7 -4.40 27.86 20.65
CA THR A 7 -4.37 26.43 20.36
C THR A 7 -5.11 26.28 19.04
N ALA A 8 -4.37 26.20 17.93
CA ALA A 8 -4.93 25.80 16.66
C ALA A 8 -5.81 24.56 16.93
N PRO A 9 -7.05 24.52 16.43
CA PRO A 9 -7.89 23.36 16.63
C PRO A 9 -7.10 22.14 16.18
N LEU A 10 -7.05 21.10 17.01
CA LEU A 10 -6.52 19.80 16.62
C LEU A 10 -7.39 19.32 15.47
N GLN A 11 -7.01 19.66 14.24
CA GLN A 11 -7.57 19.08 13.03
C GLN A 11 -7.26 17.59 13.16
N GLN A 12 -8.25 16.82 13.61
CA GLN A 12 -8.13 15.38 13.66
C GLN A 12 -8.29 14.90 12.22
N ASP A 13 -7.20 14.93 11.46
CA ASP A 13 -7.12 14.24 10.17
C ASP A 13 -7.18 12.74 10.46
N LEU A 14 -8.41 12.25 10.58
CA LEU A 14 -8.69 10.83 10.62
C LEU A 14 -8.40 10.28 9.25
N SER A 15 -7.59 9.23 9.20
CA SER A 15 -7.24 8.61 7.92
C SER A 15 -8.48 7.96 7.30
N GLU A 16 -8.69 8.24 6.01
CA GLU A 16 -9.80 7.70 5.23
C GLU A 16 -9.43 6.33 4.62
N VAL A 17 -10.43 5.56 4.21
CA VAL A 17 -10.19 4.27 3.53
C VAL A 17 -9.37 4.43 2.25
N SER A 18 -9.55 5.55 1.54
CA SER A 18 -8.77 5.95 0.35
C SER A 18 -7.28 6.09 0.65
N ASP A 19 -6.90 6.57 1.82
CA ASP A 19 -5.48 6.72 2.22
C ASP A 19 -4.82 5.35 2.33
N TRP A 20 -5.51 4.39 2.95
CA TRP A 20 -5.05 3.01 3.04
C TRP A 20 -4.92 2.36 1.67
N VAL A 21 -5.89 2.56 0.77
CA VAL A 21 -5.82 2.08 -0.62
C VAL A 21 -4.66 2.72 -1.38
N THR A 22 -4.32 3.97 -1.08
CA THR A 22 -3.20 4.67 -1.70
C THR A 22 -1.87 4.04 -1.31
N LEU A 23 -1.70 3.65 -0.04
CA LEU A 23 -0.50 2.93 0.44
C LEU A 23 -0.26 1.60 -0.28
N LEU A 24 -1.33 0.95 -0.73
CA LEU A 24 -1.23 -0.28 -1.53
C LEU A 24 -0.62 -0.03 -2.92
N LYS A 25 -0.53 1.22 -3.42
CA LYS A 25 -0.09 1.53 -4.79
C LYS A 25 -0.84 0.64 -5.80
N PRO A 26 -2.15 0.87 -6.04
CA PRO A 26 -3.02 -0.07 -6.75
C PRO A 26 -2.52 -0.44 -8.15
N ARG A 27 -1.86 0.49 -8.85
CA ARG A 27 -1.24 0.23 -10.16
C ARG A 27 -0.07 -0.75 -10.10
N VAL A 28 0.71 -0.73 -9.01
CA VAL A 28 1.84 -1.65 -8.81
C VAL A 28 1.31 -3.03 -8.43
N ILE A 29 0.38 -3.12 -7.48
CA ILE A 29 -0.22 -4.41 -7.09
C ILE A 29 -0.91 -5.09 -8.26
N SER A 30 -1.64 -4.37 -9.12
CA SER A 30 -2.31 -5.00 -10.26
C SER A 30 -1.32 -5.71 -11.19
N LEU A 31 -0.14 -5.14 -11.38
CA LEU A 31 0.91 -5.77 -12.19
C LEU A 31 1.46 -7.03 -11.51
N VAL A 32 1.69 -6.97 -10.19
CA VAL A 32 2.22 -8.10 -9.40
C VAL A 32 1.22 -9.25 -9.32
N VAL A 33 -0.06 -8.96 -9.15
CA VAL A 33 -1.12 -9.98 -9.14
C VAL A 33 -1.26 -10.62 -10.52
N LEU A 34 -1.24 -9.81 -11.59
CA LEU A 34 -1.28 -10.32 -12.96
C LEU A 34 -0.12 -11.29 -13.22
N THR A 35 1.10 -10.91 -12.88
CA THR A 35 2.27 -11.78 -13.09
C THR A 35 2.20 -13.03 -12.23
N GLY A 36 1.72 -12.94 -10.99
CA GLY A 36 1.48 -14.09 -10.11
C GLY A 36 0.45 -15.07 -10.68
N VAL A 37 -0.66 -14.57 -11.22
CA VAL A 37 -1.69 -15.39 -11.87
C VAL A 37 -1.14 -16.05 -13.14
N VAL A 38 -0.44 -15.30 -13.99
CA VAL A 38 0.20 -15.87 -15.19
C VAL A 38 1.19 -16.97 -14.81
N GLY A 39 2.02 -16.74 -13.79
CA GLY A 39 2.95 -17.75 -13.28
C GLY A 39 2.23 -19.03 -12.82
N LEU A 40 1.09 -18.88 -12.13
CA LEU A 40 0.28 -20.01 -11.69
C LEU A 40 -0.35 -20.80 -12.85
N LEU A 41 -0.75 -20.10 -13.93
CA LEU A 41 -1.31 -20.74 -15.13
C LEU A 41 -0.27 -21.48 -15.96
N VAL A 42 0.97 -20.99 -15.99
CA VAL A 42 2.08 -21.60 -16.75
C VAL A 42 2.73 -22.75 -15.98
N ALA A 43 2.65 -22.74 -14.64
CA ALA A 43 3.26 -23.76 -13.81
C ALA A 43 2.73 -25.18 -14.14
N PRO A 44 3.60 -26.19 -14.28
CA PRO A 44 3.17 -27.55 -14.54
C PRO A 44 2.49 -28.16 -13.31
N GLY A 45 1.42 -28.92 -13.55
CA GLY A 45 0.67 -29.62 -12.51
C GLY A 45 -0.71 -29.00 -12.23
N HIS A 46 -1.42 -29.57 -11.27
CA HIS A 46 -2.74 -29.09 -10.86
C HIS A 46 -2.67 -28.59 -9.43
N LEU A 47 -3.05 -27.33 -9.20
CA LEU A 47 -3.19 -26.76 -7.87
C LEU A 47 -4.68 -26.76 -7.49
N HIS A 48 -4.98 -27.11 -6.24
CA HIS A 48 -6.35 -27.03 -5.74
C HIS A 48 -6.84 -25.56 -5.78
N PRO A 49 -8.07 -25.27 -6.25
CA PRO A 49 -8.54 -23.90 -6.44
C PRO A 49 -8.43 -23.02 -5.18
N THR A 50 -8.63 -23.59 -3.99
CA THR A 50 -8.50 -22.83 -2.74
C THR A 50 -7.06 -22.40 -2.47
N LEU A 51 -6.07 -23.23 -2.84
CA LEU A 51 -4.66 -22.90 -2.72
C LEU A 51 -4.26 -21.86 -3.77
N ALA A 52 -4.83 -21.93 -4.98
CA ALA A 52 -4.63 -20.92 -6.02
C ALA A 52 -5.10 -19.54 -5.55
N ILE A 53 -6.31 -19.47 -4.98
CA ILE A 53 -6.87 -18.23 -4.42
C ILE A 53 -6.01 -17.75 -3.25
N ALA A 54 -5.65 -18.64 -2.32
CA ALA A 54 -4.79 -18.29 -1.19
C ALA A 54 -3.42 -17.76 -1.64
N ALA A 55 -2.80 -18.36 -2.66
CA ALA A 55 -1.53 -17.91 -3.21
C ALA A 55 -1.64 -16.50 -3.80
N VAL A 56 -2.67 -16.24 -4.62
CA VAL A 56 -2.90 -14.91 -5.19
C VAL A 56 -3.18 -13.86 -4.12
N LEU A 57 -3.95 -14.21 -3.07
CA LEU A 57 -4.17 -13.33 -1.93
C LEU A 57 -2.88 -13.03 -1.18
N CYS A 58 -2.05 -14.03 -0.89
CA CYS A 58 -0.75 -13.83 -0.25
C CYS A 58 0.18 -12.93 -1.09
N ILE A 59 0.19 -13.10 -2.42
CA ILE A 59 0.95 -12.25 -3.33
C ILE A 59 0.46 -10.79 -3.25
N ALA A 60 -0.85 -10.58 -3.34
CA ALA A 60 -1.45 -9.24 -3.27
C ALA A 60 -1.15 -8.55 -1.93
N LEU A 61 -1.32 -9.27 -0.82
CA LEU A 61 -1.08 -8.75 0.53
C LEU A 61 0.41 -8.46 0.79
N GLY A 62 1.31 -9.36 0.37
CA GLY A 62 2.75 -9.17 0.51
C GLY A 62 3.26 -7.98 -0.29
N ALA A 63 2.80 -7.84 -1.54
CA ALA A 63 3.14 -6.70 -2.39
C ALA A 63 2.59 -5.38 -1.84
N GLY A 64 1.35 -5.38 -1.34
CA GLY A 64 0.75 -4.20 -0.72
C GLY A 64 1.44 -3.78 0.58
N ALA A 65 1.80 -4.75 1.44
CA ALA A 65 2.58 -4.47 2.64
C ALA A 65 3.94 -3.85 2.29
N ALA A 66 4.63 -4.36 1.27
CA ALA A 66 5.88 -3.77 0.79
C ALA A 66 5.69 -2.34 0.27
N GLY A 67 4.59 -2.06 -0.45
CA GLY A 67 4.24 -0.71 -0.91
C GLY A 67 4.01 0.29 0.23
N ALA A 68 3.28 -0.14 1.26
CA ALA A 68 3.03 0.66 2.46
C ALA A 68 4.33 0.92 3.25
N ILE A 69 5.18 -0.11 3.40
CA ILE A 69 6.48 0.03 4.06
C ILE A 69 7.39 0.96 3.27
N ASN A 70 7.41 0.87 1.94
CA ASN A 70 8.20 1.78 1.10
C ASN A 70 7.79 3.24 1.34
N MET A 71 6.49 3.53 1.40
CA MET A 71 6.03 4.91 1.68
C MET A 71 6.30 5.31 3.13
N TRP A 72 6.25 4.38 4.08
CA TRP A 72 6.62 4.64 5.47
C TRP A 72 8.10 5.01 5.60
N TYR A 73 8.96 4.29 4.88
CA TYR A 73 10.41 4.46 4.91
C TYR A 73 10.85 5.76 4.23
N ASP A 74 10.25 6.10 3.09
CA ASP A 74 10.62 7.29 2.31
C ASP A 74 9.95 8.59 2.82
N ARG A 75 9.18 8.56 3.93
CA ARG A 75 8.37 9.73 4.37
C ARG A 75 9.16 11.02 4.56
N ASP A 76 10.35 10.91 5.15
CA ASP A 76 11.22 12.05 5.41
C ASP A 76 11.85 12.57 4.12
N ILE A 77 12.21 11.65 3.21
CA ILE A 77 12.72 11.98 1.88
C ILE A 77 11.63 12.69 1.07
N ASP A 78 10.43 12.12 0.97
CA ASP A 78 9.29 12.65 0.23
C ASP A 78 8.86 14.05 0.75
N ALA A 79 9.06 14.32 2.05
CA ALA A 79 8.75 15.62 2.66
C ALA A 79 9.71 16.75 2.25
N VAL A 80 10.94 16.43 1.84
CA VAL A 80 11.96 17.43 1.49
C VAL A 80 12.12 17.65 -0.01
N VAL A 81 11.50 16.82 -0.86
CA VAL A 81 11.60 16.96 -2.32
C VAL A 81 10.85 18.23 -2.76
N PRO A 82 11.54 19.25 -3.30
CA PRO A 82 10.88 20.46 -3.78
C PRO A 82 10.03 20.13 -4.99
N HIS A 83 8.76 20.51 -4.94
CA HIS A 83 7.87 20.46 -6.10
C HIS A 83 8.26 21.64 -7.01
N VAL A 84 9.10 21.38 -8.02
CA VAL A 84 9.44 22.34 -9.09
C VAL A 84 8.30 22.44 -10.09
#